data_AF-A0A7M2T748-F1
#
_entry.id   AF-A0A7M2T748-F1
#
_cell.length_a   1.000
_cell.length_b   1.000
_cell.length_c   1.000
_cell.angle_alpha   90.00
_cell.angle_beta   90.00
_cell.angle_gamma   90.00
#
_symmetry.space_group_name_H-M   'P 1'
#
loop_
_entity.id
_entity.type
_entity.pdbx_description
1 polymer ?
#
loop_
_entity_poly.entity_id
_entity_poly.type
_entity_poly.pdbx_seq_one_letter_code
_entity_poly.pdbx_strand_id
1 'polypeptide(L)'
;MTWLPGDFVHPLRVEIPDGDGHHLRPISGADAPLDYPAVMGSRERLWSIYGKAWGWPSATMSYEANQKDLERHAAEIDAHESFNYTVESEDGTALRGCVYIDPPEKDGADAEISWWVVDSEVGGRLERALDAFVPRWIGEQWPFERPRFVGRDLTWDEWLALPDR
;
A
#
# COMPACT_ATOMS: atom_id res chain seq x y z
N MET A 1 -17.11 -16.61 0.23
CA MET A 1 -15.94 -16.90 1.08
C MET A 1 -15.31 -15.57 1.38
N THR A 2 -14.95 -15.31 2.63
CA THR A 2 -14.08 -14.17 2.97
C THR A 2 -12.74 -14.39 2.26
N TRP A 3 -12.09 -13.32 1.81
CA TRP A 3 -10.80 -13.41 1.11
C TRP A 3 -9.64 -13.80 2.04
N LEU A 4 -9.88 -13.74 3.36
CA LEU A 4 -8.98 -14.19 4.41
C LEU A 4 -9.63 -15.26 5.32
N PRO A 5 -8.83 -16.13 5.96
CA PRO A 5 -9.26 -16.98 7.07
C PRO A 5 -9.83 -16.16 8.23
N GLY A 6 -10.86 -16.66 8.91
CA GLY A 6 -11.53 -15.93 10.00
C GLY A 6 -10.69 -15.75 11.28
N ASP A 7 -9.60 -16.50 11.42
CA ASP A 7 -8.62 -16.41 12.51
C ASP A 7 -7.30 -15.73 12.07
N PHE A 8 -7.28 -15.14 10.87
CA PHE A 8 -6.11 -14.43 10.37
C PHE A 8 -5.78 -13.22 11.27
N VAL A 9 -4.50 -13.08 11.59
CA VAL A 9 -3.98 -11.93 12.34
C VAL A 9 -2.97 -11.22 11.46
N HIS A 10 -3.31 -10.01 11.03
CA HIS A 10 -2.41 -9.21 10.20
C HIS A 10 -1.21 -8.72 11.03
N PRO A 11 -0.01 -8.59 10.44
CA PRO A 11 1.15 -8.06 11.15
C PRO A 11 0.93 -6.60 11.58
N LEU A 12 1.25 -6.28 12.83
CA LEU A 12 1.15 -4.89 13.34
C LEU A 12 2.43 -4.08 13.13
N ARG A 13 3.54 -4.77 12.89
CA ARG A 13 4.83 -4.16 12.59
C ARG A 13 5.74 -5.16 11.89
N VAL A 14 6.40 -4.76 10.82
CA VAL A 14 7.33 -5.63 10.06
C VAL A 14 8.55 -4.84 9.61
N GLU A 15 9.75 -5.29 9.96
CA GLU A 15 10.99 -4.65 9.49
C GLU A 15 11.18 -4.87 7.99
N ILE A 16 11.71 -3.87 7.29
CA ILE A 16 12.16 -4.00 5.90
C ILE A 16 13.66 -4.28 5.93
N PRO A 17 14.12 -5.52 5.64
CA PRO A 17 15.55 -5.83 5.60
C PRO A 17 16.26 -4.97 4.57
N ASP A 18 17.47 -4.52 4.89
CA ASP A 18 18.27 -3.60 4.08
C ASP A 18 17.62 -2.24 3.79
N GLY A 19 16.49 -1.93 4.43
CA GLY A 19 15.72 -0.69 4.29
C GLY A 19 16.11 0.39 5.28
N ASP A 20 17.35 0.44 5.78
CA ASP A 20 17.84 1.51 6.66
C ASP A 20 16.94 1.81 7.89
N GLY A 21 16.51 0.74 8.57
CA GLY A 21 15.66 0.84 9.78
C GLY A 21 14.20 1.16 9.49
N HIS A 22 13.80 1.29 8.22
CA HIS A 22 12.40 1.48 7.86
C HIS A 22 11.59 0.21 8.10
N HIS A 23 10.31 0.42 8.39
CA HIS A 23 9.40 -0.65 8.71
C HIS A 23 7.99 -0.38 8.18
N LEU A 24 7.21 -1.45 8.12
CA LEU A 24 5.79 -1.41 7.84
C LEU A 24 4.99 -1.45 9.13
N ARG A 25 3.92 -0.67 9.22
CA ARG A 25 2.84 -0.85 10.21
C ARG A 25 1.48 -0.42 9.62
N PRO A 26 0.35 -0.91 10.15
CA PRO A 26 -0.96 -0.43 9.75
C PRO A 26 -1.06 1.09 9.83
N ILE A 27 -1.67 1.69 8.80
CA ILE A 27 -1.95 3.12 8.78
C ILE A 27 -3.08 3.47 9.74
N SER A 28 -3.05 4.69 10.25
CA SER A 28 -4.07 5.23 11.12
C SER A 28 -4.42 6.68 10.74
N GLY A 29 -5.57 7.17 11.20
CA GLY A 29 -5.93 8.59 11.04
C GLY A 29 -4.90 9.56 11.64
N ALA A 30 -4.14 9.12 12.65
CA ALA A 30 -3.09 9.92 13.28
C ALA A 30 -1.88 10.20 12.36
N ASP A 31 -1.77 9.46 11.25
CA ASP A 31 -0.66 9.59 10.30
C ASP A 31 -0.85 10.75 9.31
N ALA A 32 -2.04 11.38 9.28
CA ALA A 32 -2.35 12.47 8.35
C ALA A 32 -1.32 13.62 8.32
N PRO A 33 -0.70 14.06 9.44
CA PRO A 33 0.36 15.08 9.41
C PRO A 33 1.61 14.67 8.62
N LEU A 34 1.90 13.37 8.52
CA LEU A 34 3.05 12.83 7.78
C LEU A 34 2.66 12.36 6.38
N ASP A 35 1.50 11.73 6.26
CA ASP A 35 0.99 11.16 5.02
C ASP A 35 0.62 12.25 3.99
N TYR A 36 -0.14 13.26 4.41
CA TYR A 36 -0.58 14.32 3.51
C TYR A 36 0.58 14.99 2.75
N PRO A 37 1.68 15.46 3.40
CA PRO A 37 2.82 16.00 2.65
C PRO A 37 3.57 14.95 1.82
N ALA A 38 3.61 13.68 2.24
CA ALA A 38 4.23 12.60 1.46
C ALA A 38 3.47 12.34 0.15
N VAL A 39 2.15 12.20 0.23
CA VAL A 39 1.24 11.99 -0.90
C VAL A 39 1.22 13.22 -1.80
N MET A 40 0.97 14.41 -1.24
CA MET A 40 0.87 15.63 -2.04
C MET A 40 2.21 16.08 -2.63
N GLY A 41 3.32 15.81 -1.95
CA GLY A 41 4.67 16.03 -2.47
C GLY A 41 5.02 15.10 -3.65
N SER A 42 4.38 13.92 -3.70
CA SER A 42 4.58 12.91 -4.76
C SER A 42 3.41 12.83 -5.75
N ARG A 43 2.48 13.79 -5.68
CA ARG A 43 1.13 13.72 -6.28
C ARG A 43 1.14 13.38 -7.76
N GLU A 44 1.98 14.06 -8.55
CA GLU A 44 1.97 13.88 -10.01
C GLU A 44 2.40 12.47 -10.41
N ARG A 45 3.43 11.91 -9.77
CA ARG A 45 3.82 10.51 -10.01
C ARG A 45 2.72 9.57 -9.52
N LEU A 46 2.22 9.75 -8.29
CA LEU A 46 1.19 8.87 -7.74
C LEU A 46 -0.08 8.87 -8.61
N TRP A 47 -0.48 10.03 -9.13
CA TRP A 47 -1.60 10.13 -10.07
C TRP A 47 -1.33 9.40 -11.38
N SER A 48 -0.09 9.43 -11.89
CA SER A 48 0.27 8.67 -13.10
C SER A 48 0.17 7.14 -12.92
N ILE A 49 0.26 6.66 -11.67
CA ILE A 49 0.17 5.24 -11.31
C ILE A 49 -1.28 4.86 -11.00
N TYR A 50 -1.90 5.57 -10.07
CA TYR A 50 -3.18 5.18 -9.46
C TYR A 50 -4.37 5.99 -9.99
N GLY A 51 -4.15 7.12 -10.65
CA GLY A 51 -5.21 8.08 -10.99
C GLY A 51 -6.27 7.50 -11.93
N LYS A 52 -5.91 6.58 -12.83
CA LYS A 52 -6.86 5.92 -13.73
C LYS A 52 -7.69 4.84 -13.03
N ALA A 53 -7.08 4.09 -12.11
CA ALA A 53 -7.72 2.99 -11.41
C ALA A 53 -8.55 3.47 -10.21
N TRP A 54 -7.99 4.38 -9.41
CA TRP A 54 -8.54 4.78 -8.12
C TRP A 54 -9.00 6.24 -8.06
N GLY A 55 -8.68 7.05 -9.08
CA GLY A 55 -8.95 8.50 -9.01
C GLY A 55 -8.17 9.20 -7.90
N TRP A 56 -7.02 8.64 -7.49
CA TRP A 56 -6.20 9.10 -6.38
C TRP A 56 -4.72 9.28 -6.79
N PRO A 57 -3.98 10.24 -6.20
CA PRO A 57 -4.46 11.34 -5.36
C PRO A 57 -4.98 12.51 -6.21
N SER A 58 -6.19 12.99 -5.91
CA SER A 58 -6.80 14.11 -6.64
C SER A 58 -5.97 15.39 -6.49
N ALA A 59 -5.93 16.23 -7.53
CA ALA A 59 -5.19 17.50 -7.51
C ALA A 59 -5.70 18.50 -6.45
N THR A 60 -6.93 18.31 -5.98
CA THR A 60 -7.60 19.16 -4.98
C THR A 60 -7.79 18.44 -3.64
N MET A 61 -7.04 17.36 -3.39
CA MET A 61 -7.13 16.64 -2.12
C MET A 61 -6.79 17.58 -0.97
N SER A 62 -7.69 17.70 0.00
CA SER A 62 -7.47 18.49 1.21
C SER A 62 -6.87 17.63 2.31
N TYR A 63 -6.23 18.27 3.29
CA TYR A 63 -5.75 17.59 4.49
C TYR A 63 -6.86 16.83 5.22
N GLU A 64 -8.06 17.43 5.34
CA GLU A 64 -9.21 16.78 5.99
C GLU A 64 -9.72 15.56 5.20
N ALA A 65 -9.72 15.66 3.86
CA ALA A 65 -10.09 14.52 3.01
C ALA A 65 -9.08 13.37 3.17
N ASN A 66 -7.78 13.70 3.20
CA ASN A 66 -6.72 12.73 3.47
C ASN A 66 -6.90 12.06 4.84
N GLN A 67 -7.10 12.85 5.90
CA GLN A 67 -7.31 12.31 7.24
C GLN A 67 -8.51 11.36 7.30
N LYS A 68 -9.64 11.73 6.71
CA LYS A 68 -10.83 10.86 6.65
C LYS A 68 -10.55 9.57 5.87
N ASP A 69 -9.74 9.66 4.82
CA ASP A 69 -9.31 8.50 4.04
C ASP A 69 -8.47 7.53 4.87
N LEU A 70 -7.55 8.06 5.67
CA LEU A 70 -6.75 7.26 6.60
C LEU A 70 -7.59 6.65 7.74
N GLU A 71 -8.57 7.38 8.26
CA GLU A 71 -9.52 6.87 9.26
C GLU A 71 -10.38 5.73 8.67
N ARG A 72 -10.80 5.84 7.40
CA ARG A 72 -11.47 4.77 6.67
C ARG A 72 -10.55 3.55 6.53
N HIS A 73 -9.32 3.74 6.07
CA HIS A 73 -8.35 2.64 5.93
C HIS A 73 -8.05 1.94 7.26
N ALA A 74 -7.96 2.67 8.37
CA ALA A 74 -7.80 2.09 9.69
C ALA A 74 -8.99 1.18 10.07
N ALA A 75 -10.22 1.62 9.78
CA ALA A 75 -11.42 0.82 10.01
C ALA A 75 -11.49 -0.42 9.11
N GLU A 76 -11.06 -0.31 7.84
CA GLU A 76 -10.97 -1.43 6.91
C GLU A 76 -9.95 -2.48 7.38
N ILE A 77 -8.81 -2.05 7.92
CA ILE A 77 -7.80 -2.94 8.51
C ILE A 77 -8.36 -3.68 9.72
N ASP A 78 -9.02 -2.96 10.63
CA ASP A 78 -9.64 -3.56 11.82
C ASP A 78 -10.72 -4.59 11.45
N ALA A 79 -11.42 -4.38 10.32
CA ALA A 79 -12.44 -5.27 9.78
C ALA A 79 -11.89 -6.36 8.82
N HIS A 80 -10.59 -6.36 8.52
CA HIS A 80 -9.95 -7.21 7.50
C HIS A 80 -10.61 -7.10 6.11
N GLU A 81 -11.03 -5.89 5.74
CA GLU A 81 -11.63 -5.60 4.43
C GLU A 81 -10.57 -5.26 3.38
N SER A 82 -9.56 -4.50 3.77
CA SER A 82 -8.35 -4.16 3.00
C SER A 82 -7.24 -3.77 3.95
N PHE A 83 -6.00 -3.65 3.45
CA PHE A 83 -4.88 -3.19 4.26
C PHE A 83 -4.06 -2.13 3.58
N ASN A 84 -3.74 -1.08 4.34
CA ASN A 84 -2.80 -0.04 3.96
C ASN A 84 -1.73 0.06 5.06
N TYR A 85 -0.49 -0.25 4.71
CA TYR A 85 0.67 -0.18 5.57
C TYR A 85 1.52 1.03 5.22
N THR A 86 1.90 1.81 6.23
CA THR A 86 2.89 2.88 6.05
C THR A 86 4.28 2.27 5.84
N VAL A 87 5.14 2.95 5.06
CA VAL A 87 6.59 2.72 5.06
C VAL A 87 7.19 3.83 5.91
N GLU A 88 7.50 3.54 7.16
CA GLU A 88 7.89 4.55 8.15
C GLU A 88 9.39 4.49 8.47
N SER A 89 10.02 5.64 8.73
CA SER A 89 11.39 5.70 9.25
C SER A 89 11.51 5.03 10.62
N GLU A 90 12.72 4.62 11.00
CA GLU A 90 12.99 3.95 12.28
C GLU A 90 12.45 4.72 13.49
N ASP A 91 12.54 6.05 13.46
CA ASP A 91 12.13 6.95 14.53
C ASP A 91 10.64 7.33 14.51
N GLY A 92 9.86 6.87 13.53
CA GLY A 92 8.44 7.18 13.41
C GLY A 92 8.13 8.60 12.97
N THR A 93 9.12 9.35 12.46
CA THR A 93 8.95 10.79 12.15
C THR A 93 8.68 11.09 10.68
N ALA A 94 8.80 10.10 9.80
CA ALA A 94 8.57 10.28 8.37
C ALA A 94 7.87 9.07 7.74
N LEU A 95 6.77 9.35 7.03
CA LEU A 95 6.15 8.41 6.10
C LEU A 95 6.82 8.54 4.73
N ARG A 96 7.38 7.43 4.25
CA ARG A 96 8.17 7.35 3.01
C ARG A 96 7.48 6.60 1.89
N GLY A 97 6.27 6.10 2.12
CA GLY A 97 5.52 5.31 1.14
C GLY A 97 4.38 4.56 1.81
N CYS A 98 3.65 3.78 1.01
CA CYS A 98 2.64 2.84 1.49
C CYS A 98 2.67 1.52 0.72
N VAL A 99 2.16 0.47 1.34
CA VAL A 99 1.87 -0.84 0.74
C VAL A 99 0.38 -1.13 0.92
N TYR A 100 -0.33 -1.36 -0.19
CA TYR A 100 -1.74 -1.72 -0.23
C TYR A 100 -1.89 -3.21 -0.50
N ILE A 101 -2.81 -3.85 0.21
CA ILE A 101 -3.18 -5.26 0.06
C ILE A 101 -4.71 -5.32 0.07
N ASP A 102 -5.27 -5.57 -1.10
CA ASP A 102 -6.70 -5.50 -1.34
C ASP A 102 -7.25 -6.88 -1.74
N PRO A 103 -8.52 -7.18 -1.43
CA PRO A 103 -9.20 -8.30 -2.05
C PRO A 103 -9.22 -8.12 -3.58
N PRO A 104 -9.19 -9.21 -4.36
CA PRO A 104 -9.06 -9.11 -5.80
C PRO A 104 -10.36 -8.59 -6.44
N GLU A 105 -10.27 -7.48 -7.18
CA GLU A 105 -11.38 -6.98 -8.00
C GLU A 105 -11.45 -7.68 -9.36
N LYS A 106 -10.29 -8.17 -9.85
CA LYS A 106 -10.15 -8.79 -11.16
C LYS A 106 -9.93 -10.30 -11.06
N ASP A 107 -10.44 -11.02 -12.07
CA ASP A 107 -10.31 -12.47 -12.14
C ASP A 107 -8.85 -12.96 -12.13
N GLY A 108 -8.63 -14.13 -11.53
CA GLY A 108 -7.34 -14.84 -11.60
C GLY A 108 -6.32 -14.49 -10.51
N ALA A 109 -6.72 -13.78 -9.45
CA ALA A 109 -5.94 -13.58 -8.24
C ALA A 109 -6.80 -13.83 -6.98
N ASP A 110 -6.14 -14.01 -5.83
CA ASP A 110 -6.77 -14.06 -4.50
C ASP A 110 -6.41 -12.86 -3.60
N ALA A 111 -5.49 -12.00 -4.05
CA ALA A 111 -5.19 -10.68 -3.50
C ALA A 111 -4.52 -9.78 -4.55
N GLU A 112 -4.67 -8.47 -4.39
CA GLU A 112 -4.04 -7.46 -5.23
C GLU A 112 -3.18 -6.54 -4.37
N ILE A 113 -1.90 -6.44 -4.72
CA ILE A 113 -0.90 -5.76 -3.91
C ILE A 113 -0.21 -4.71 -4.76
N SER A 114 -0.07 -3.50 -4.21
CA SER A 114 0.70 -2.42 -4.84
C SER A 114 1.41 -1.59 -3.77
N TRP A 115 2.48 -0.91 -4.15
CA TRP A 115 3.21 -0.05 -3.22
C TRP A 115 3.89 1.09 -3.95
N TRP A 116 4.23 2.12 -3.20
CA TRP A 116 4.99 3.27 -3.68
C TRP A 116 5.89 3.81 -2.59
N VAL A 117 6.92 4.55 -3.01
CA VAL A 117 7.71 5.42 -2.14
C VAL A 117 7.62 6.87 -2.60
N VAL A 118 7.90 7.81 -1.70
CA VAL A 118 7.96 9.25 -2.00
C VAL A 118 9.02 9.55 -3.07
N ASP A 119 8.88 10.68 -3.76
CA ASP A 119 9.75 11.07 -4.89
C ASP A 119 11.25 11.00 -4.58
N SER A 120 11.65 11.39 -3.37
CA SER A 120 13.05 11.39 -2.96
C SER A 120 13.68 10.01 -2.84
N GLU A 121 12.87 8.96 -2.72
CA GLU A 121 13.32 7.58 -2.50
C GLU A 121 13.27 6.72 -3.78
N VAL A 122 12.71 7.24 -4.88
CA VAL A 122 12.61 6.54 -6.16
C VAL A 122 14.00 6.29 -6.75
N GLY A 123 14.23 5.06 -7.19
CA GLY A 123 15.54 4.55 -7.62
C GLY A 123 16.54 4.45 -6.47
N GLY A 124 16.12 4.72 -5.24
CA GLY A 124 16.92 4.72 -4.04
C GLY A 124 17.12 3.32 -3.45
N ARG A 125 17.79 3.27 -2.30
CA ARG A 125 17.99 2.01 -1.57
C ARG A 125 16.69 1.51 -0.95
N LEU A 126 15.88 2.43 -0.40
CA LEU A 126 14.61 2.08 0.23
C LEU A 126 13.64 1.43 -0.77
N GLU A 127 13.46 2.00 -1.97
CA GLU A 127 12.60 1.41 -3.00
C GLU A 127 13.06 -0.01 -3.37
N ARG A 128 14.36 -0.21 -3.62
CA ARG A 128 14.90 -1.54 -3.93
C ARG A 128 14.72 -2.54 -2.79
N ALA A 129 14.90 -2.10 -1.54
CA ALA A 129 14.68 -2.96 -0.38
C ALA A 129 13.21 -3.35 -0.27
N LEU A 130 12.30 -2.40 -0.46
CA LEU A 130 10.85 -2.63 -0.44
C LEU A 130 10.41 -3.56 -1.58
N ASP A 131 10.91 -3.35 -2.80
CA ASP A 131 10.62 -4.19 -3.98
C ASP A 131 11.02 -5.65 -3.77
N ALA A 132 12.17 -5.90 -3.13
CA ALA A 132 12.61 -7.24 -2.79
C ALA A 132 11.83 -7.84 -1.61
N PHE A 133 11.41 -6.99 -0.67
CA PHE A 133 10.80 -7.41 0.58
C PHE A 133 9.32 -7.76 0.44
N VAL A 134 8.51 -6.93 -0.20
CA VAL A 134 7.04 -7.08 -0.24
C VAL A 134 6.63 -8.46 -0.77
N PRO A 135 7.10 -8.96 -1.93
CA PRO A 135 6.68 -10.28 -2.42
C PRO A 135 7.01 -11.42 -1.46
N ARG A 136 8.17 -11.35 -0.80
CA ARG A 136 8.60 -12.34 0.19
C ARG A 136 7.73 -12.29 1.45
N TRP A 137 7.48 -11.08 1.95
CA TRP A 137 6.61 -10.87 3.11
C TRP A 137 5.18 -11.39 2.85
N ILE A 138 4.63 -11.09 1.67
CA ILE A 138 3.33 -11.62 1.23
C ILE A 138 3.35 -13.15 1.22
N GLY A 139 4.34 -13.78 0.59
CA GLY A 139 4.43 -15.25 0.52
C GLY A 139 4.69 -15.96 1.86
N GLU A 140 5.27 -15.27 2.84
CA GLU A 140 5.62 -15.85 4.15
C GLU A 140 4.55 -15.61 5.23
N GLN A 141 3.85 -14.48 5.20
CA GLN A 141 2.98 -14.02 6.29
C GLN A 141 1.50 -13.93 5.91
N TRP A 142 1.17 -13.92 4.62
CA TRP A 142 -0.21 -13.82 4.15
C TRP A 142 -0.71 -15.15 3.58
N PRO A 143 -2.01 -15.46 3.70
CA PRO A 143 -2.55 -16.77 3.35
C PRO A 143 -2.85 -16.91 1.85
N PHE A 144 -2.24 -16.08 1.01
CA PHE A 144 -2.54 -16.03 -0.43
C PHE A 144 -1.78 -17.12 -1.19
N GLU A 145 -2.47 -17.80 -2.09
CA GLU A 145 -1.88 -18.77 -3.02
C GLU A 145 -1.51 -18.12 -4.36
N ARG A 146 -2.24 -17.07 -4.76
CA ARG A 146 -2.11 -16.40 -6.06
C ARG A 146 -2.14 -14.87 -5.94
N PRO A 147 -1.24 -14.28 -5.12
CA PRO A 147 -1.16 -12.82 -5.01
C PRO A 147 -0.74 -12.21 -6.35
N ARG A 148 -1.26 -11.03 -6.65
CA ARG A 148 -0.90 -10.24 -7.84
C ARG A 148 -0.25 -8.94 -7.41
N PHE A 149 0.96 -8.66 -7.93
CA PHE A 149 1.66 -7.41 -7.67
C PHE A 149 1.43 -6.40 -8.80
N VAL A 150 0.43 -5.53 -8.64
CA VAL A 150 0.01 -4.57 -9.69
C VAL A 150 1.06 -3.47 -9.84
N GLY A 151 1.41 -3.16 -11.09
CA GLY A 151 2.52 -2.29 -11.44
C GLY A 151 3.89 -2.97 -11.38
N ARG A 152 3.96 -4.28 -11.12
CA ARG A 152 5.19 -5.08 -11.09
C ARG A 152 5.08 -6.31 -11.98
N ASP A 153 4.16 -7.24 -11.67
CA ASP A 153 3.90 -8.44 -12.50
C ASP A 153 3.20 -8.09 -13.81
N LEU A 154 2.37 -7.06 -13.75
CA LEU A 154 1.59 -6.49 -14.85
C LEU A 154 1.45 -4.98 -14.63
N THR A 155 1.26 -4.24 -15.70
CA THR A 155 0.97 -2.81 -15.65
C THR A 155 -0.46 -2.54 -15.17
N TRP A 156 -0.73 -1.32 -14.70
CA TRP A 156 -2.08 -0.88 -14.34
C TRP A 156 -3.07 -0.94 -15.52
N ASP A 157 -2.59 -0.68 -16.74
CA ASP A 157 -3.43 -0.79 -17.94
C ASP A 157 -3.79 -2.23 -18.28
N GLU A 158 -2.85 -3.17 -18.12
CA GLU A 158 -3.13 -4.60 -18.25
C GLU A 158 -4.09 -5.09 -17.17
N TRP A 159 -3.93 -4.62 -15.93
CA TRP A 159 -4.85 -4.93 -14.83
C TRP A 159 -6.28 -4.44 -15.09
N LEU A 160 -6.43 -3.18 -15.54
CA LEU A 160 -7.74 -2.61 -15.89
C LEU A 160 -8.43 -3.38 -17.03
N ALA A 161 -7.66 -3.99 -17.92
CA ALA A 161 -8.18 -4.78 -19.04
C ALA A 161 -8.60 -6.22 -18.64
N LEU A 162 -8.28 -6.67 -17.42
CA LEU A 162 -8.73 -7.96 -16.93
C LEU A 162 -10.26 -7.97 -16.69
N PRO A 163 -10.91 -9.14 -16.84
CA PRO A 163 -12.31 -9.31 -16.46
C PRO A 163 -12.54 -9.03 -14.97
N ASP A 164 -13.67 -8.41 -14.65
CA ASP A 164 -14.13 -8.23 -13.28
C ASP A 164 -14.57 -9.57 -12.67
N ARG A 165 -14.42 -9.70 -11.36
CA ARG A 165 -14.80 -10.88 -10.57
C ARG A 165 -16.30 -10.94 -10.24
#